data_AF-A0AAV9J9B8-F1
#
_entry.id   AF-A0AAV9J9B8-F1
#
_cell.length_a   1.000
_cell.length_b   1.000
_cell.length_c   1.000
_cell.angle_alpha   90.00
_cell.angle_beta   90.00
_cell.angle_gamma   90.00
#
_symmetry.space_group_name_H-M   'P 1'
#
loop_
_entity.id
_entity.type
_entity.pdbx_description
1 polymer ?
#
loop_
_entity_poly.entity_id
_entity_poly.type
_entity_poly.pdbx_seq_one_letter_code
_entity_poly.pdbx_strand_id
1 'polypeptide(L)'
;MDCLLLHDALTLEKALALLERTKHDWLQTECRRQVAEDLARHRPTEGWEISDAFCVGVGPLADARVWNAGHAYVRKCMAQLVCFLDIVDICAQKSGSGSIQMYVQELEVGHIEQAIFDRLGIKAIRAPEAERRIKSGSFAFLPNVLMDSEILARCCPFRPTMLLGRSVGQMRENAGYFSTVARE
;
A
#
# COMPACT_ATOMS: atom_id res chain seq x y z
N MET A 1 -2.69 -43.63 -9.38
CA MET A 1 -2.89 -42.81 -10.59
C MET A 1 -3.01 -41.36 -10.17
N ASP A 2 -2.52 -40.46 -11.02
CA ASP A 2 -2.93 -39.07 -11.15
C ASP A 2 -2.83 -38.17 -9.90
N CYS A 3 -1.62 -38.09 -9.35
CA CYS A 3 -1.18 -36.92 -8.58
C CYS A 3 -0.91 -35.75 -9.54
N LEU A 4 -1.96 -35.26 -10.22
CA LEU A 4 -1.89 -34.24 -11.28
C LEU A 4 -2.76 -33.01 -10.98
N LEU A 5 -2.49 -32.39 -9.83
CA LEU A 5 -2.65 -30.95 -9.70
C LEU A 5 -1.27 -30.30 -9.65
N LEU A 6 -0.73 -29.98 -10.84
CA LEU A 6 0.38 -29.05 -11.00
C LEU A 6 -0.12 -27.65 -10.64
N HIS A 7 -0.25 -27.39 -9.34
CA HIS A 7 -0.59 -26.07 -8.83
C HIS A 7 0.49 -25.08 -9.25
N ASP A 8 0.09 -24.11 -10.06
CA ASP A 8 0.97 -23.24 -10.83
C ASP A 8 1.72 -22.25 -9.92
N ALA A 9 2.88 -22.70 -9.42
CA ALA A 9 3.56 -22.15 -8.26
C ALA A 9 3.73 -20.61 -8.30
N LEU A 10 3.53 -19.98 -7.15
CA LEU A 10 3.73 -18.54 -6.98
C LEU A 10 5.21 -18.19 -7.06
N THR A 11 5.55 -17.27 -7.97
CA THR A 11 6.90 -16.74 -8.17
C THR A 11 6.93 -15.22 -8.00
N LEU A 12 8.12 -14.67 -7.77
CA LEU A 12 8.34 -13.22 -7.77
C LEU A 12 7.87 -12.56 -9.08
N GLU A 13 8.09 -13.22 -10.22
CA GLU A 13 7.62 -12.75 -11.53
C GLU A 13 6.09 -12.61 -11.58
N LYS A 14 5.35 -13.61 -11.10
CA LYS A 14 3.87 -13.57 -11.06
C LYS A 14 3.35 -12.47 -10.12
N ALA A 15 4.03 -12.26 -8.99
CA ALA A 15 3.67 -11.21 -8.04
C ALA A 15 3.99 -9.80 -8.57
N LEU A 16 5.12 -9.60 -9.24
CA LEU A 16 5.46 -8.35 -9.94
C LEU A 16 4.52 -8.10 -11.13
N ALA A 17 4.17 -9.12 -11.91
CA ALA A 17 3.18 -9.00 -12.98
C ALA A 17 1.78 -8.65 -12.45
N LEU A 18 1.42 -9.10 -11.24
CA LEU A 18 0.20 -8.65 -10.55
C LEU A 18 0.32 -7.19 -10.08
N LEU A 19 1.47 -6.78 -9.54
CA LEU A 19 1.73 -5.40 -9.14
C LEU A 19 1.58 -4.42 -10.31
N GLU A 20 2.24 -4.68 -11.45
CA GLU A 20 2.19 -3.77 -12.59
C GLU A 20 0.81 -3.70 -13.25
N ARG A 21 0.05 -4.80 -13.31
CA ARG A 21 -1.38 -4.75 -13.69
C ARG A 21 -2.17 -3.90 -12.71
N THR A 22 -2.02 -4.15 -11.40
CA THR A 22 -2.74 -3.40 -10.35
C THR A 22 -2.43 -1.89 -10.41
N LYS A 23 -1.20 -1.49 -10.75
CA LYS A 23 -0.83 -0.09 -11.03
C LYS A 23 -1.56 0.47 -12.25
N HIS A 24 -1.54 -0.26 -13.37
CA HIS A 24 -2.22 0.16 -14.60
C HIS A 24 -3.72 0.37 -14.37
N ASP A 25 -4.37 -0.60 -13.73
CA ASP A 25 -5.78 -0.59 -13.41
C ASP A 25 -6.12 0.58 -12.48
N TRP A 26 -5.38 0.75 -11.38
CA TRP A 26 -5.56 1.85 -10.40
C TRP A 26 -5.53 3.24 -11.04
N LEU A 27 -4.62 3.48 -11.98
CA LEU A 27 -4.48 4.77 -12.65
C LEU A 27 -5.69 5.15 -13.52
N GLN A 28 -6.50 4.18 -13.96
CA GLN A 28 -7.74 4.45 -14.71
C GLN A 28 -8.94 4.75 -13.80
N THR A 29 -8.80 4.59 -12.48
CA THR A 29 -9.96 4.61 -11.57
C THR A 29 -10.44 6.01 -11.22
N GLU A 30 -11.76 6.13 -11.08
CA GLU A 30 -12.42 7.30 -10.52
C GLU A 30 -11.92 7.62 -9.10
N CYS A 31 -11.67 6.58 -8.29
CA CYS A 31 -11.12 6.72 -6.94
C CYS A 31 -9.74 7.39 -6.95
N ARG A 32 -8.83 6.97 -7.83
CA ARG A 32 -7.49 7.56 -7.97
C ARG A 32 -7.56 9.04 -8.31
N ARG A 33 -8.47 9.45 -9.20
CA ARG A 33 -8.66 10.86 -9.56
C ARG A 33 -9.13 11.68 -8.36
N GLN A 34 -10.13 11.18 -7.63
CA GLN A 34 -10.66 11.83 -6.42
C GLN A 34 -9.59 11.97 -5.32
N VAL A 35 -8.77 10.93 -5.11
CA VAL A 35 -7.60 11.00 -4.20
C VAL A 35 -6.60 12.07 -4.65
N ALA A 36 -6.26 12.11 -5.94
CA ALA A 36 -5.31 13.10 -6.47
C ALA A 36 -5.85 14.56 -6.40
N GLU A 37 -7.16 14.75 -6.56
CA GLU A 37 -7.87 16.03 -6.40
C GLU A 37 -7.95 16.47 -4.94
N ASP A 38 -8.29 15.57 -4.02
CA ASP A 38 -8.32 15.85 -2.58
C ASP A 38 -6.91 16.17 -2.05
N LEU A 39 -5.88 15.43 -2.47
CA LEU A 39 -4.48 15.73 -2.16
C LEU A 39 -3.98 17.04 -2.78
N ALA A 40 -4.57 17.49 -3.90
CA ALA A 40 -4.27 18.80 -4.46
C ALA A 40 -4.97 19.93 -3.68
N ARG A 41 -6.22 19.71 -3.24
CA ARG A 41 -7.03 20.70 -2.51
C ARG A 41 -6.51 21.02 -1.11
N HIS A 42 -5.90 20.03 -0.44
CA HIS A 42 -5.36 20.17 0.91
C HIS A 42 -3.84 20.41 0.97
N ARG A 43 -3.17 20.58 -0.19
CA ARG A 43 -1.71 20.81 -0.26
C ARG A 43 -1.34 22.16 0.38
N PRO A 44 -0.40 22.20 1.34
CA PRO A 44 0.12 23.47 1.87
C PRO A 44 0.83 24.32 0.81
N THR A 45 0.93 25.62 1.02
CA THR A 45 1.58 26.56 0.09
C THR A 45 3.05 26.21 -0.17
N GLU A 46 3.79 25.81 0.88
CA GLU A 46 5.17 25.32 0.82
C GLU A 46 5.31 23.95 0.10
N GLY A 47 4.19 23.27 -0.16
CA GLY A 47 4.15 21.88 -0.63
C GLY A 47 3.97 20.87 0.51
N TRP A 48 4.22 19.59 0.22
CA TRP A 48 4.14 18.53 1.22
C TRP A 48 5.52 18.29 1.84
N GLU A 49 5.75 18.81 3.05
CA GLU A 49 6.98 18.52 3.81
C GLU A 49 6.97 17.06 4.31
N ILE A 50 7.32 16.14 3.41
CA ILE A 50 7.40 14.70 3.66
C ILE A 50 8.80 14.22 3.29
N SER A 51 9.37 13.39 4.16
CA SER A 51 10.72 12.81 4.06
C SER A 51 10.75 11.30 4.32
N ASP A 52 9.88 10.81 5.21
CA ASP A 52 9.64 9.39 5.48
C ASP A 52 8.18 9.04 5.16
N ALA A 53 7.91 7.89 4.53
CA ALA A 53 6.55 7.40 4.23
C ALA A 53 6.37 5.94 4.71
N PHE A 54 5.30 5.67 5.46
CA PHE A 54 5.06 4.39 6.14
C PHE A 54 3.74 3.75 5.68
N CYS A 55 3.80 2.53 5.17
CA CYS A 55 2.63 1.67 4.97
C CYS A 55 2.54 0.65 6.12
N VAL A 56 1.46 0.66 6.91
CA VAL A 56 1.35 -0.14 8.14
C VAL A 56 0.19 -1.15 8.05
N GLY A 57 0.53 -2.44 8.10
CA GLY A 57 -0.43 -3.54 7.96
C GLY A 57 -0.97 -3.64 6.53
N VAL A 58 -0.09 -3.91 5.56
CA VAL A 58 -0.46 -4.08 4.15
C VAL A 58 -1.12 -5.44 3.88
N GLY A 59 -0.77 -6.45 4.68
CA GLY A 59 -1.16 -7.85 4.50
C GLY A 59 -0.32 -8.60 3.46
N PRO A 60 -0.45 -9.94 3.37
CA PRO A 60 0.37 -10.76 2.49
C PRO A 60 0.17 -10.38 1.03
N LEU A 61 1.29 -10.20 0.32
CA LEU A 61 1.32 -9.96 -1.12
C LEU A 61 1.62 -11.25 -1.90
N ALA A 62 2.18 -12.26 -1.21
CA ALA A 62 2.73 -13.45 -1.84
C ALA A 62 2.65 -14.75 -0.98
N ASP A 63 1.61 -14.92 -0.17
CA ASP A 63 1.36 -16.20 0.52
C ASP A 63 0.73 -17.24 -0.43
N ALA A 64 1.47 -18.31 -0.70
CA ALA A 64 1.09 -19.40 -1.61
C ALA A 64 -0.07 -20.28 -1.13
N ARG A 65 -0.31 -20.38 0.19
CA ARG A 65 -1.45 -21.15 0.76
C ARG A 65 -2.78 -20.58 0.28
N VAL A 66 -2.81 -19.25 0.24
CA VAL A 66 -3.98 -18.45 -0.11
C VAL A 66 -4.02 -18.23 -1.62
N TRP A 67 -2.91 -17.85 -2.27
CA TRP A 67 -2.80 -17.56 -3.72
C TRP A 67 -3.58 -18.52 -4.64
N ASN A 68 -3.48 -19.83 -4.38
CA ASN A 68 -4.12 -20.88 -5.19
C ASN A 68 -5.66 -20.93 -5.08
N ALA A 69 -6.28 -20.17 -4.16
CA ALA A 69 -7.70 -20.24 -3.81
C ALA A 69 -8.55 -19.04 -4.31
N GLY A 70 -8.23 -18.46 -5.48
CA GLY A 70 -9.12 -17.51 -6.20
C GLY A 70 -8.95 -16.03 -5.85
N HIS A 71 -7.71 -15.51 -5.93
CA HIS A 71 -7.22 -14.74 -4.78
C HIS A 71 -7.62 -13.26 -4.55
N ALA A 72 -8.81 -13.06 -3.99
CA ALA A 72 -9.36 -11.78 -3.55
C ALA A 72 -8.46 -11.03 -2.54
N TYR A 73 -7.98 -11.70 -1.48
CA TYR A 73 -7.27 -11.01 -0.39
C TYR A 73 -5.90 -10.46 -0.81
N VAL A 74 -5.08 -11.22 -1.55
CA VAL A 74 -3.80 -10.71 -2.10
C VAL A 74 -4.04 -9.59 -3.12
N ARG A 75 -5.08 -9.67 -3.97
CA ARG A 75 -5.44 -8.55 -4.87
C ARG A 75 -5.74 -7.27 -4.08
N LYS A 76 -6.45 -7.37 -2.96
CA LYS A 76 -6.70 -6.24 -2.05
C LYS A 76 -5.38 -5.71 -1.45
N CYS A 77 -4.51 -6.56 -0.91
CA CYS A 77 -3.23 -6.14 -0.33
C CYS A 77 -2.31 -5.48 -1.38
N MET A 78 -2.28 -6.01 -2.61
CA MET A 78 -1.56 -5.41 -3.73
C MET A 78 -2.13 -4.03 -4.12
N ALA A 79 -3.47 -3.89 -4.18
CA ALA A 79 -4.11 -2.59 -4.42
C ALA A 79 -3.83 -1.57 -3.32
N GLN A 80 -3.72 -2.02 -2.05
CA GLN A 80 -3.31 -1.17 -0.93
C GLN A 80 -1.84 -0.71 -1.08
N LEU A 81 -0.92 -1.58 -1.50
CA LEU A 81 0.46 -1.19 -1.83
C LEU A 81 0.53 -0.20 -3.01
N VAL A 82 -0.24 -0.43 -4.07
CA VAL A 82 -0.30 0.48 -5.24
C VAL A 82 -0.85 1.85 -4.87
N CYS A 83 -1.90 1.91 -4.05
CA CYS A 83 -2.45 3.17 -3.56
C CYS A 83 -1.43 3.94 -2.71
N PHE A 84 -0.67 3.26 -1.84
CA PHE A 84 0.44 3.86 -1.09
C PHE A 84 1.50 4.46 -2.02
N LEU A 85 1.96 3.72 -3.02
CA LEU A 85 2.98 4.17 -3.99
C LEU A 85 2.52 5.42 -4.75
N ASP A 86 1.32 5.42 -5.31
CA ASP A 86 0.78 6.55 -6.09
C ASP A 86 0.58 7.80 -5.21
N ILE A 87 0.21 7.66 -3.94
CA ILE A 87 0.14 8.79 -2.99
C ILE A 87 1.54 9.33 -2.67
N VAL A 88 2.55 8.46 -2.50
CA VAL A 88 3.96 8.88 -2.33
C VAL A 88 4.46 9.62 -3.56
N ASP A 89 4.18 9.14 -4.77
CA ASP A 89 4.55 9.80 -6.03
C ASP A 89 3.85 11.16 -6.19
N ILE A 90 2.55 11.25 -5.89
CA ILE A 90 1.79 12.52 -5.91
C ILE A 90 2.37 13.54 -4.92
N CYS A 91 2.86 13.08 -3.76
CA CYS A 91 3.56 13.94 -2.81
C CYS A 91 4.93 14.35 -3.33
N ALA A 92 5.77 13.39 -3.76
CA ALA A 92 7.14 13.63 -4.22
C ALA A 92 7.20 14.61 -5.41
N GLN A 93 6.36 14.40 -6.43
CA GLN A 93 6.27 15.29 -7.61
C GLN A 93 5.82 16.72 -7.28
N LYS A 94 5.26 16.95 -6.09
CA LYS A 94 4.70 18.23 -5.64
C LYS A 94 5.42 18.78 -4.40
N SER A 95 6.63 18.31 -4.12
CA SER A 95 7.48 18.73 -3.01
C SER A 95 8.82 19.24 -3.52
N GLY A 96 9.36 20.30 -2.90
CA GLY A 96 10.72 20.78 -3.20
C GLY A 96 11.82 19.96 -2.50
N SER A 97 11.44 19.07 -1.59
CA SER A 97 12.32 18.16 -0.86
C SER A 97 12.77 16.98 -1.74
N GLY A 98 13.89 16.35 -1.34
CA GLY A 98 14.45 15.18 -2.01
C GLY A 98 13.65 13.89 -1.82
N SER A 99 14.22 12.77 -2.28
CA SER A 99 13.59 11.44 -2.29
C SER A 99 12.99 11.02 -0.94
N ILE A 100 11.67 10.78 -0.93
CA ILE A 100 10.94 10.24 0.22
C ILE A 100 11.42 8.80 0.49
N GLN A 101 11.82 8.51 1.74
CA GLN A 101 12.20 7.16 2.18
C GLN A 101 10.94 6.35 2.48
N MET A 102 10.74 5.23 1.79
CA MET A 102 9.58 4.36 1.99
C MET A 102 9.87 3.21 2.95
N TYR A 103 8.89 2.92 3.81
CA TYR A 103 8.92 1.81 4.76
C TYR A 103 7.59 1.06 4.74
N VAL A 104 7.65 -0.25 5.02
CA VAL A 104 6.47 -1.09 5.24
C VAL A 104 6.59 -1.80 6.58
N GLN A 105 5.55 -1.74 7.41
CA GLN A 105 5.46 -2.49 8.64
C GLN A 105 4.44 -3.61 8.49
N GLU A 106 4.91 -4.84 8.66
CA GLU A 106 4.10 -6.06 8.64
C GLU A 106 4.61 -7.05 9.69
N LEU A 107 3.74 -7.98 10.13
CA LEU A 107 4.10 -8.99 11.15
C LEU A 107 5.10 -10.03 10.62
N GLU A 108 4.85 -10.52 9.41
CA GLU A 108 5.68 -11.50 8.71
C GLU A 108 5.90 -11.03 7.28
N VAL A 109 7.15 -11.11 6.80
CA VAL A 109 7.54 -10.76 5.43
C VAL A 109 8.20 -11.98 4.81
N GLY A 110 7.55 -12.58 3.81
CA GLY A 110 8.10 -13.70 3.06
C GLY A 110 9.19 -13.26 2.08
N HIS A 111 9.95 -14.23 1.58
CA HIS A 111 11.06 -13.97 0.65
C HIS A 111 10.62 -13.30 -0.66
N ILE A 112 9.39 -13.56 -1.12
CA ILE A 112 8.82 -12.88 -2.30
C ILE A 112 8.42 -11.44 -1.95
N GLU A 113 7.77 -11.20 -0.80
CA GLU A 113 7.43 -9.83 -0.36
C GLU A 113 8.67 -8.98 -0.14
N GLN A 114 9.72 -9.51 0.50
CA GLN A 114 11.00 -8.81 0.65
C GLN A 114 11.59 -8.42 -0.70
N ALA A 115 11.62 -9.34 -1.67
CA ALA A 115 12.14 -9.04 -3.01
C ALA A 115 11.28 -8.02 -3.80
N ILE A 116 9.97 -7.94 -3.54
CA ILE A 116 9.10 -6.86 -4.08
C ILE A 116 9.47 -5.53 -3.41
N PHE A 117 9.61 -5.50 -2.09
CA PHE A 117 9.96 -4.29 -1.34
C PHE A 117 11.34 -3.75 -1.73
N ASP A 118 12.37 -4.62 -1.80
CA ASP A 118 13.71 -4.29 -2.27
C ASP A 118 13.68 -3.71 -3.69
N ARG A 119 12.88 -4.30 -4.60
CA ARG A 119 12.73 -3.84 -5.98
C ARG A 119 12.03 -2.49 -6.10
N LEU A 120 11.22 -2.11 -5.10
CA LEU A 120 10.54 -0.81 -4.99
C LEU A 120 11.32 0.21 -4.13
N GLY A 121 12.45 -0.15 -3.54
CA GLY A 121 13.20 0.70 -2.60
C GLY A 121 12.52 0.90 -1.24
N ILE A 122 11.57 0.02 -0.88
CA ILE A 122 10.83 0.06 0.39
C ILE A 122 11.56 -0.77 1.44
N LYS A 123 11.75 -0.20 2.64
CA LYS A 123 12.37 -0.91 3.77
C LYS A 123 11.32 -1.60 4.62
N ALA A 124 11.38 -2.93 4.70
CA ALA A 124 10.60 -3.70 5.67
C ALA A 124 11.09 -3.41 7.10
N ILE A 125 10.16 -3.10 8.01
CA ILE A 125 10.40 -2.85 9.44
C ILE A 125 9.39 -3.63 10.28
N ARG A 126 9.72 -3.92 11.55
CA ARG A 126 8.89 -4.76 12.44
C ARG A 126 8.10 -3.91 13.44
N ALA A 127 6.90 -4.36 13.81
CA ALA A 127 6.14 -3.68 14.86
C ALA A 127 6.87 -3.69 16.23
N PRO A 128 6.79 -2.63 17.05
CA PRO A 128 6.22 -1.30 16.77
C PRO A 128 7.31 -0.29 16.36
N GLU A 129 7.94 -0.43 15.19
CA GLU A 129 9.00 0.48 14.74
C GLU A 129 8.44 1.68 13.95
N ALA A 130 7.41 1.48 13.14
CA ALA A 130 6.72 2.56 12.42
C ALA A 130 6.16 3.57 13.42
N GLU A 131 5.46 3.13 14.47
CA GLU A 131 4.90 4.03 15.49
C GLU A 131 5.95 4.81 16.29
N ARG A 132 7.22 4.37 16.27
CA ARG A 132 8.36 5.08 16.88
C ARG A 132 9.15 5.95 15.89
N ARG A 133 8.89 5.85 14.59
CA ARG A 133 9.52 6.63 13.51
C ARG A 133 8.61 7.69 12.91
N ILE A 134 7.28 7.48 12.94
CA ILE A 134 6.26 8.43 12.47
C ILE A 134 6.30 9.70 13.32
N LYS A 135 6.40 10.85 12.66
CA LYS A 135 6.68 12.19 13.23
C LYS A 135 6.23 13.28 12.26
N SER A 136 6.28 14.55 12.66
CA SER A 136 6.25 15.67 11.72
C SER A 136 7.35 15.51 10.65
N GLY A 137 6.99 15.64 9.37
CA GLY A 137 7.83 15.22 8.24
C GLY A 137 7.52 13.82 7.70
N SER A 138 6.56 13.09 8.27
CA SER A 138 6.14 11.75 7.81
C SER A 138 4.75 11.72 7.16
N PHE A 139 4.60 10.84 6.17
CA PHE A 139 3.31 10.30 5.72
C PHE A 139 3.09 8.91 6.33
N ALA A 140 1.89 8.64 6.85
CA ALA A 140 1.50 7.33 7.33
C ALA A 140 0.18 6.86 6.70
N PHE A 141 0.20 5.65 6.13
CA PHE A 141 -0.91 4.98 5.47
C PHE A 141 -1.26 3.69 6.23
N LEU A 142 -2.48 3.60 6.75
CA LEU A 142 -2.93 2.54 7.67
C LEU A 142 -4.12 1.78 7.07
N PRO A 143 -3.96 1.09 5.92
CA PRO A 143 -5.08 0.65 5.09
C PRO A 143 -5.95 -0.44 5.70
N ASN A 144 -5.41 -1.26 6.62
CA ASN A 144 -6.17 -2.31 7.31
C ASN A 144 -6.45 -2.01 8.79
N VAL A 145 -5.88 -0.95 9.38
CA VAL A 145 -6.05 -0.63 10.81
C VAL A 145 -7.43 -0.02 11.09
N LEU A 146 -8.38 -0.84 11.58
CA LEU A 146 -9.62 -0.36 12.21
C LEU A 146 -9.79 -0.82 13.66
N MET A 147 -9.07 -1.87 14.07
CA MET A 147 -9.24 -2.53 15.37
C MET A 147 -8.14 -2.17 16.38
N ASP A 148 -6.98 -1.73 15.89
CA ASP A 148 -5.89 -1.27 16.73
C ASP A 148 -5.97 0.26 16.90
N SER A 149 -6.84 0.67 17.82
CA SER A 149 -6.90 2.05 18.31
C SER A 149 -5.61 2.47 19.02
N GLU A 150 -4.78 1.52 19.47
CA GLU A 150 -3.49 1.80 20.05
C GLU A 150 -2.47 2.25 19.00
N ILE A 151 -2.42 1.67 17.78
CA ILE A 151 -1.56 2.18 16.68
C ILE A 151 -1.90 3.65 16.42
N LEU A 152 -3.18 3.99 16.33
CA LEU A 152 -3.61 5.38 16.15
C LEU A 152 -3.23 6.25 17.37
N ALA A 153 -3.44 5.76 18.60
CA ALA A 153 -3.04 6.47 19.82
C ALA A 153 -1.51 6.59 20.00
N ARG A 154 -0.71 5.67 19.43
CA ARG A 154 0.75 5.72 19.36
C ARG A 154 1.22 6.74 18.31
N CYS A 155 0.59 6.80 17.14
CA CYS A 155 0.98 7.71 16.06
C CYS A 155 0.50 9.17 16.22
N CYS A 156 -0.72 9.40 16.74
CA CYS A 156 -1.33 10.73 16.85
C CYS A 156 -0.50 11.76 17.67
N PRO A 157 0.15 11.41 18.81
CA PRO A 157 0.99 12.33 19.57
C PRO A 157 2.13 12.95 18.75
N PHE A 158 2.67 12.21 17.76
CA PHE A 158 3.83 12.63 16.98
C PHE A 158 3.50 13.48 15.74
N ARG A 159 2.20 13.73 15.47
CA ARG A 159 1.69 14.65 14.45
C ARG A 159 2.37 14.50 13.06
N PRO A 160 2.14 13.37 12.35
CA PRO A 160 2.55 13.23 10.95
C PRO A 160 2.01 14.35 10.06
N THR A 161 2.77 14.72 9.02
CA THR A 161 2.36 15.69 7.99
C THR A 161 1.08 15.23 7.28
N MET A 162 0.93 13.91 7.08
CA MET A 162 -0.28 13.30 6.55
C MET A 162 -0.52 11.93 7.18
N LEU A 163 -1.76 11.66 7.62
CA LEU A 163 -2.22 10.38 8.14
C LEU A 163 -3.48 9.94 7.40
N LEU A 164 -3.42 8.81 6.70
CA LEU A 164 -4.56 8.26 5.95
C LEU A 164 -4.96 6.89 6.50
N GLY A 165 -6.10 6.87 7.19
CA GLY A 165 -6.81 5.68 7.68
C GLY A 165 -8.07 5.37 6.86
N ARG A 166 -9.08 4.74 7.47
CA ARG A 166 -10.27 4.22 6.76
C ARG A 166 -11.43 5.23 6.50
N SER A 167 -11.20 6.34 5.79
CA SER A 167 -12.25 7.13 5.10
C SER A 167 -11.62 8.13 4.11
N VAL A 168 -12.21 8.54 2.97
CA VAL A 168 -13.55 9.14 2.74
C VAL A 168 -14.62 8.12 2.33
N GLY A 169 -15.01 7.30 3.32
CA GLY A 169 -15.64 6.00 3.13
C GLY A 169 -14.67 5.06 2.41
N GLN A 170 -14.06 4.08 3.12
CA GLN A 170 -13.55 2.77 2.66
C GLN A 170 -12.86 2.60 1.26
N MET A 171 -12.49 3.69 0.57
CA MET A 171 -12.07 3.79 -0.83
C MET A 171 -13.08 3.49 -1.97
N ARG A 172 -14.32 3.00 -1.90
CA ARG A 172 -15.37 2.86 -0.86
C ARG A 172 -15.85 1.39 -0.76
N GLU A 173 -14.96 0.47 -0.39
CA GLU A 173 -14.89 -0.97 -0.82
C GLU A 173 -14.31 -1.15 -2.24
N ASN A 174 -14.02 -0.05 -2.92
CA ASN A 174 -14.49 0.10 -4.29
C ASN A 174 -13.44 0.72 -5.24
N ALA A 175 -13.65 0.68 -6.55
CA ALA A 175 -14.80 0.15 -7.30
C ALA A 175 -14.66 -1.34 -7.64
N GLY A 176 -15.20 -2.22 -6.78
CA GLY A 176 -15.44 -3.65 -7.02
C GLY A 176 -14.35 -4.44 -7.74
N TYR A 177 -13.09 -4.40 -7.30
CA TYR A 177 -11.95 -5.05 -7.97
C TYR A 177 -11.70 -4.61 -9.44
N PHE A 178 -12.24 -3.48 -9.87
CA PHE A 178 -11.93 -2.74 -11.11
C PHE A 178 -11.94 -3.51 -12.45
N SER A 179 -12.86 -4.42 -12.79
CA SER A 179 -13.95 -5.06 -12.02
C SER A 179 -14.50 -6.21 -12.87
N THR A 180 -14.04 -7.44 -12.62
CA THR A 180 -14.48 -8.72 -13.26
C THR A 180 -14.26 -8.86 -14.78
N VAL A 181 -14.07 -7.78 -15.55
CA VAL A 181 -14.14 -7.81 -17.02
C VAL A 181 -12.83 -7.35 -17.69
N ALA A 182 -11.91 -8.30 -17.84
CA ALA A 182 -10.95 -8.34 -18.95
C ALA A 182 -11.13 -9.62 -19.80
N ARG A 183 -12.37 -10.14 -19.80
CA ARG A 183 -12.88 -11.40 -20.40
C ARG A 183 -12.52 -12.70 -19.69
N GLU A 184 -13.56 -13.39 -19.23
CA GLU A 184 -13.96 -14.63 -19.91
C GLU A 184 -14.60 -14.27 -21.27
#